data_AF-A0A7Z9GYM7-F1
#
_entry.id   AF-A0A7Z9GYM7-F1
#
_cell.length_a   1.000
_cell.length_b   1.000
_cell.length_c   1.000
_cell.angle_alpha   90.00
_cell.angle_beta   90.00
_cell.angle_gamma   90.00
#
_symmetry.space_group_name_H-M   'P 1'
#
loop_
_entity.id
_entity.type
_entity.pdbx_description
1 polymer ?
#
loop_
_entity_poly.entity_id
_entity_poly.type
_entity_poly.pdbx_seq_one_letter_code
_entity_poly.pdbx_strand_id
1 'polypeptide(L)'
;VDRLQQNVRWDEAEEVTFECEPGTLSESKVKTLKALGITRVSLGIENFADEVLKENGRAHLSPEIYKSWKWIETADFPNVNIDLISGMVGESDENWKENIRRTIELSPDSVTIYQMELPYNTVYSSDILGNKIEVPVADWPTKREWVDFAFSELGAAGYHVSSGYTMIKDPSQVNFSYRDNLWKGSDLLATGIASFGHVSGVHYQNLPEWKDYIGALLEENRLPLGRALRPSEDQLLIREMILQLKRGYLDVSYFEQKFSTNILQQWSTVWAQYAEDGLLSHTESRIELTRQGLLRVDALLPAFFAEEHQGIRYT
;
A
#
# COMPACT_ATOMS: atom_id res chain seq x y z
N VAL A 1 -1.50 -24.28 3.16
CA VAL A 1 -0.06 -24.28 2.83
C VAL A 1 0.31 -25.52 2.03
N ASP A 2 -0.15 -26.71 2.41
CA ASP A 2 0.19 -27.99 1.75
C ASP A 2 0.04 -28.00 0.22
N ARG A 3 -1.06 -27.46 -0.32
CA ARG A 3 -1.26 -27.37 -1.77
C ARG A 3 -0.30 -26.39 -2.46
N LEU A 4 0.06 -25.29 -1.79
CA LEU A 4 1.09 -24.38 -2.29
C LEU A 4 2.46 -25.07 -2.24
N GLN A 5 2.78 -25.79 -1.17
CA GLN A 5 4.04 -26.54 -1.01
C GLN A 5 4.27 -27.61 -2.10
N GLN A 6 3.21 -28.13 -2.70
CA GLN A 6 3.33 -29.05 -3.83
C GLN A 6 3.85 -28.38 -5.11
N ASN A 7 3.74 -27.05 -5.22
CA ASN A 7 4.03 -26.29 -6.44
C ASN A 7 5.07 -25.18 -6.24
N VAL A 8 5.25 -24.71 -5.00
CA VAL A 8 6.13 -23.61 -4.61
C VAL A 8 6.86 -24.02 -3.32
N ARG A 9 8.16 -23.78 -3.26
CA ARG A 9 8.97 -24.07 -2.07
C ARG A 9 8.71 -23.04 -0.97
N TRP A 10 7.68 -23.31 -0.17
CA TRP A 10 7.27 -22.46 0.96
C TRP A 10 8.39 -22.28 2.00
N ASP A 11 9.24 -23.29 2.16
CA ASP A 11 10.42 -23.30 3.02
C ASP A 11 11.53 -22.35 2.54
N GLU A 12 11.51 -21.94 1.27
CA GLU A 12 12.46 -21.00 0.68
C GLU A 12 11.89 -19.59 0.49
N ALA A 13 10.66 -19.35 0.94
CA ALA A 13 10.07 -18.02 0.86
C ALA A 13 10.87 -17.04 1.74
N GLU A 14 11.40 -15.99 1.12
CA GLU A 14 12.08 -14.89 1.84
C GLU A 14 11.09 -14.14 2.74
N GLU A 15 9.86 -13.97 2.27
CA GLU A 15 8.80 -13.28 2.98
C GLU A 15 7.46 -14.00 2.77
N VAL A 16 6.71 -14.17 3.86
CA VAL A 16 5.32 -14.61 3.83
C VAL A 16 4.50 -13.66 4.69
N THR A 17 3.66 -12.87 4.03
CA THR A 17 2.83 -11.83 4.66
C THR A 17 1.40 -12.32 4.87
N PHE A 18 0.78 -11.91 6.00
CA PHE A 18 -0.65 -12.07 6.24
C PHE A 18 -1.27 -10.77 6.76
N GLU A 19 -2.38 -10.35 6.18
CA GLU A 19 -3.15 -9.18 6.62
C GLU A 19 -4.27 -9.60 7.58
N CYS A 20 -4.39 -8.87 8.69
CA CYS A 20 -5.29 -9.14 9.79
C CYS A 20 -6.12 -7.91 10.11
N GLU A 21 -7.37 -8.16 10.51
CA GLU A 21 -8.22 -7.16 11.15
C GLU A 21 -8.48 -7.59 12.61
N PRO A 22 -8.42 -6.67 13.59
CA PRO A 22 -8.68 -6.98 15.00
C PRO A 22 -10.00 -7.72 15.23
N GLY A 23 -11.07 -7.33 14.52
CA GLY A 23 -12.40 -7.91 14.68
C GLY A 23 -12.52 -9.39 14.29
N THR A 24 -11.61 -9.91 13.47
CA THR A 24 -11.64 -11.32 13.00
C THR A 24 -10.44 -12.13 13.46
N LEU A 25 -9.52 -11.52 14.22
CA LEU A 25 -8.35 -12.18 14.75
C LEU A 25 -8.69 -12.97 16.03
N SER A 26 -8.03 -14.10 16.21
CA SER A 26 -8.11 -14.90 17.44
C SER A 26 -6.73 -15.41 17.82
N GLU A 27 -6.52 -15.70 19.11
CA GLU A 27 -5.25 -16.27 19.58
C GLU A 27 -4.89 -17.58 18.85
N SER A 28 -5.88 -18.44 18.58
CA SER A 28 -5.67 -19.68 17.85
C SER A 28 -5.26 -19.43 16.39
N LYS A 29 -5.85 -18.42 15.74
CA LYS A 29 -5.46 -18.01 14.39
C LYS A 29 -4.03 -17.49 14.38
N VAL A 30 -3.66 -16.62 15.32
CA VAL A 30 -2.28 -16.10 15.47
C VAL A 30 -1.26 -17.23 15.66
N LYS A 31 -1.52 -18.17 16.58
CA LYS A 31 -0.64 -19.34 16.78
C LYS A 31 -0.52 -20.20 15.52
N THR A 32 -1.62 -20.35 14.77
CA THR A 32 -1.61 -21.08 13.51
C THR A 32 -0.76 -20.36 12.46
N LEU A 33 -0.91 -19.04 12.31
CA LEU A 33 -0.09 -18.25 11.38
C LEU A 33 1.41 -18.39 11.70
N LYS A 34 1.80 -18.29 12.98
CA LYS A 34 3.18 -18.51 13.40
C LYS A 34 3.68 -19.92 13.04
N ALA A 35 2.87 -20.95 13.30
CA ALA A 35 3.21 -22.33 12.98
C ALA A 35 3.33 -22.60 11.46
N LEU A 36 2.61 -21.84 10.63
CA LEU A 36 2.70 -21.89 9.18
C LEU A 36 3.93 -21.16 8.62
N GLY A 37 4.73 -20.50 9.46
CA GLY A 37 5.93 -19.78 9.03
C GLY A 37 5.64 -18.41 8.43
N ILE A 38 4.51 -17.77 8.79
CA ILE A 38 4.28 -16.36 8.45
C ILE A 38 5.41 -15.52 9.04
N THR A 39 6.06 -14.71 8.21
CA THR A 39 7.19 -13.86 8.61
C THR A 39 6.76 -12.42 8.89
N ARG A 40 5.65 -11.97 8.26
CA ARG A 40 5.09 -10.64 8.46
C ARG A 40 3.58 -10.67 8.70
N VAL A 41 3.12 -9.93 9.69
CA VAL A 41 1.69 -9.68 9.93
C VAL A 41 1.40 -8.18 9.81
N SER A 42 0.37 -7.83 9.05
CA SER A 42 -0.15 -6.45 8.97
C SER A 42 -1.46 -6.38 9.73
N LEU A 43 -1.55 -5.55 10.78
CA LEU A 43 -2.77 -5.35 11.54
C LEU A 43 -3.39 -4.01 11.14
N GLY A 44 -4.52 -4.07 10.42
CA GLY A 44 -5.35 -2.91 10.13
C GLY A 44 -6.14 -2.48 11.34
N ILE A 45 -5.65 -1.46 12.05
CA ILE A 45 -6.34 -0.87 13.21
C ILE A 45 -6.98 0.46 12.85
N GLU A 46 -6.39 1.15 11.87
CA GLU A 46 -6.79 2.44 11.31
C GLU A 46 -6.78 3.65 12.24
N ASN A 47 -7.51 3.57 13.35
CA ASN A 47 -7.59 4.60 14.38
C ASN A 47 -7.87 3.98 15.77
N PHE A 48 -7.34 4.56 16.85
CA PHE A 48 -7.65 4.13 18.23
C PHE A 48 -8.93 4.75 18.83
N ALA A 49 -9.52 5.75 18.18
CA ALA A 49 -10.74 6.39 18.65
C ALA A 49 -11.99 5.58 18.27
N ASP A 50 -12.68 5.03 19.27
CA ASP A 50 -13.87 4.18 19.07
C ASP A 50 -14.98 4.90 18.30
N GLU A 51 -15.16 6.21 18.51
CA GLU A 51 -16.13 7.03 17.79
C GLU A 51 -15.81 7.09 16.29
N VAL A 52 -14.53 7.34 15.93
CA VAL A 52 -14.06 7.36 14.54
C VAL A 52 -14.27 6.00 13.89
N LEU A 53 -13.90 4.91 14.57
CA LEU A 53 -14.09 3.55 14.05
C LEU A 53 -15.58 3.23 13.80
N LYS A 54 -16.48 3.59 14.72
CA LYS A 54 -17.93 3.39 14.56
C LYS A 54 -18.50 4.19 13.40
N GLU A 55 -18.14 5.47 13.29
CA GLU A 55 -18.63 6.35 12.22
C GLU A 55 -18.20 5.88 10.83
N ASN A 56 -17.03 5.26 10.73
CA ASN A 56 -16.50 4.70 9.48
C ASN A 56 -16.87 3.22 9.28
N GLY A 57 -17.80 2.68 10.08
CA GLY A 57 -18.36 1.33 9.90
C GLY A 57 -17.38 0.20 10.15
N ARG A 58 -16.32 0.42 10.94
CA ARG A 58 -15.35 -0.63 11.28
C ARG A 58 -15.97 -1.70 12.17
N ALA A 59 -15.57 -2.95 11.94
CA ALA A 59 -16.11 -4.11 12.67
C ALA A 59 -15.42 -4.35 14.03
N HIS A 60 -14.55 -3.43 14.46
CA HIS A 60 -13.75 -3.54 15.67
C HIS A 60 -13.59 -2.17 16.35
N LEU A 61 -13.25 -2.18 17.64
CA LEU A 61 -12.96 -1.00 18.44
C LEU A 61 -11.60 -1.15 19.14
N SER A 62 -11.20 -0.15 19.92
CA SER A 62 -9.93 -0.17 20.65
C SER A 62 -9.73 -1.39 21.56
N PRO A 63 -10.72 -1.98 22.25
CA PRO A 63 -10.51 -3.19 23.03
C PRO A 63 -10.03 -4.39 22.19
N GLU A 64 -10.58 -4.56 20.99
CA GLU A 64 -10.16 -5.61 20.06
C GLU A 64 -8.74 -5.37 19.55
N ILE A 65 -8.35 -4.11 19.34
CA ILE A 65 -6.99 -3.74 18.94
C ILE A 65 -5.98 -4.20 20.01
N TYR A 66 -6.16 -3.79 21.27
CA TYR A 66 -5.21 -4.14 22.35
C TYR A 66 -5.16 -5.65 22.62
N LYS A 67 -6.32 -6.32 22.51
CA LYS A 67 -6.40 -7.78 22.65
C LYS A 67 -5.64 -8.49 21.54
N SER A 68 -5.83 -8.05 20.30
CA SER A 68 -5.14 -8.58 19.12
C SER A 68 -3.64 -8.35 19.18
N TRP A 69 -3.24 -7.14 19.59
CA TRP A 69 -1.84 -6.77 19.76
C TRP A 69 -1.12 -7.70 20.73
N LYS A 70 -1.71 -7.95 21.90
CA LYS A 70 -1.14 -8.87 22.89
C LYS A 70 -0.87 -10.27 22.33
N TRP A 71 -1.77 -10.78 21.49
CA TRP A 71 -1.57 -12.09 20.85
C TRP A 71 -0.42 -12.06 19.85
N ILE A 72 -0.33 -11.00 19.04
CA ILE A 72 0.72 -10.81 18.04
C ILE A 72 2.09 -10.66 18.72
N GLU A 73 2.18 -9.82 19.76
CA GLU A 73 3.39 -9.64 20.56
C GLU A 73 3.86 -10.96 21.18
N THR A 74 2.93 -11.74 21.75
CA THR A 74 3.26 -13.06 22.31
C THR A 74 3.75 -14.06 21.25
N ALA A 75 3.28 -13.93 20.01
CA ALA A 75 3.65 -14.82 18.91
C ALA A 75 5.01 -14.46 18.27
N ASP A 76 5.53 -13.25 18.55
CA ASP A 76 6.88 -12.80 18.20
C ASP A 76 7.17 -12.98 16.69
N PHE A 77 6.32 -12.42 15.83
CA PHE A 77 6.58 -12.44 14.39
C PHE A 77 7.83 -11.61 14.07
N PRO A 78 8.63 -12.01 13.07
CA PRO A 78 9.81 -11.23 12.66
C PRO A 78 9.51 -9.78 12.23
N ASN A 79 8.31 -9.53 11.72
CA ASN A 79 7.87 -8.21 11.29
C ASN A 79 6.37 -8.02 11.56
N VAL A 80 6.02 -7.02 12.36
CA VAL A 80 4.64 -6.62 12.63
C VAL A 80 4.41 -5.20 12.14
N ASN A 81 3.44 -5.04 11.23
CA ASN A 81 3.00 -3.75 10.74
C ASN A 81 1.67 -3.33 11.39
N ILE A 82 1.52 -2.03 11.63
CA ILE A 82 0.22 -1.40 11.89
C ILE A 82 -0.19 -0.56 10.67
N ASP A 83 -1.40 -0.76 10.17
CA ASP A 83 -2.00 0.10 9.13
C ASP A 83 -2.93 1.15 9.76
N LEU A 84 -2.67 2.41 9.43
CA LEU A 84 -3.43 3.59 9.83
C LEU A 84 -4.12 4.24 8.63
N ILE A 85 -5.23 4.92 8.85
CA ILE A 85 -5.89 5.75 7.82
C ILE A 85 -6.07 7.16 8.38
N SER A 86 -5.48 8.15 7.70
CA SER A 86 -5.67 9.57 7.97
C SER A 86 -6.82 10.14 7.12
N GLY A 87 -7.52 11.14 7.65
CA GLY A 87 -8.66 11.78 7.03
C GLY A 87 -9.98 11.03 7.18
N MET A 88 -10.11 10.16 8.19
CA MET A 88 -11.35 9.44 8.47
C MET A 88 -12.47 10.39 8.95
N VAL A 89 -13.74 9.99 8.77
CA VAL A 89 -14.88 10.76 9.29
C VAL A 89 -14.79 10.84 10.82
N GLY A 90 -14.92 12.04 11.37
CA GLY A 90 -14.82 12.29 12.82
C GLY A 90 -13.39 12.47 13.35
N GLU A 91 -12.38 12.41 12.48
CA GLU A 91 -10.98 12.63 12.86
C GLU A 91 -10.70 14.13 13.11
N SER A 92 -9.87 14.43 14.09
CA SER A 92 -9.43 15.78 14.47
C SER A 92 -7.92 15.78 14.74
N ASP A 93 -7.31 16.97 14.81
CA ASP A 93 -5.90 17.09 15.17
C ASP A 93 -5.56 16.39 16.49
N GLU A 94 -6.45 16.50 17.49
CA GLU A 94 -6.25 15.94 18.82
C GLU A 94 -6.30 14.41 18.80
N ASN A 95 -7.33 13.83 18.17
CA ASN A 95 -7.46 12.37 18.15
C ASN A 95 -6.43 11.72 17.20
N TRP A 96 -6.00 12.41 16.14
CA TRP A 96 -4.89 11.96 15.30
C TRP A 96 -3.56 11.94 16.06
N LYS A 97 -3.25 13.00 16.82
CA LYS A 97 -2.05 13.04 17.67
C LYS A 97 -2.04 11.90 18.69
N GLU A 98 -3.18 11.63 19.32
CA GLU A 98 -3.34 10.49 20.22
C GLU A 98 -3.17 9.15 19.47
N ASN A 99 -3.73 9.02 18.26
CA ASN A 99 -3.61 7.84 17.41
C ASN A 99 -2.14 7.48 17.12
N ILE A 100 -1.33 8.48 16.77
CA ILE A 100 0.11 8.31 16.54
C ILE A 100 0.85 7.98 17.83
N ARG A 101 0.53 8.67 18.93
CA ARG A 101 1.12 8.40 20.25
C ARG A 101 0.90 6.94 20.67
N ARG A 102 -0.33 6.44 20.54
CA ARG A 102 -0.69 5.04 20.82
C ARG A 102 0.01 4.05 19.90
N THR A 103 0.15 4.37 18.63
CA THR A 103 0.88 3.54 17.66
C THR A 103 2.34 3.39 18.08
N ILE A 104 2.99 4.48 18.49
CA ILE A 104 4.37 4.46 19.01
C ILE A 104 4.46 3.66 20.32
N GLU A 105 3.47 3.76 21.22
CA GLU A 105 3.42 2.94 22.44
C GLU A 105 3.37 1.44 22.14
N LEU A 106 2.61 1.02 21.12
CA LEU A 106 2.59 -0.38 20.70
C LEU A 106 3.91 -0.80 20.05
N SER A 107 4.68 0.14 19.50
CA SER A 107 6.02 -0.08 18.97
C SER A 107 6.09 -1.20 17.90
N PRO A 108 5.26 -1.15 16.83
CA PRO A 108 5.37 -2.11 15.72
C PRO A 108 6.70 -1.99 14.97
N ASP A 109 7.08 -3.02 14.22
CA ASP A 109 8.28 -2.98 13.38
C ASP A 109 8.12 -2.04 12.19
N SER A 110 6.89 -1.89 11.70
CA SER A 110 6.54 -0.89 10.69
C SER A 110 5.16 -0.26 10.89
N VAL A 111 4.99 0.94 10.36
CA VAL A 111 3.71 1.66 10.34
C VAL A 111 3.45 2.10 8.91
N THR A 112 2.30 1.73 8.36
CA THR A 112 1.84 2.20 7.05
C THR A 112 0.64 3.10 7.22
N ILE A 113 0.69 4.29 6.62
CA ILE A 113 -0.34 5.32 6.76
C ILE A 113 -0.94 5.61 5.38
N TYR A 114 -2.23 5.32 5.25
CA TYR A 114 -3.01 5.67 4.08
C TYR A 114 -3.71 7.01 4.28
N GLN A 115 -3.87 7.77 3.19
CA GLN A 115 -4.70 8.96 3.17
C GLN A 115 -6.07 8.56 2.61
N MET A 116 -7.15 8.81 3.36
CA MET A 116 -8.49 8.38 2.97
C MET A 116 -8.89 9.01 1.64
N GLU A 117 -9.21 8.17 0.67
CA GLU A 117 -9.83 8.57 -0.58
C GLU A 117 -11.29 8.16 -0.56
N LEU A 118 -12.20 9.08 -0.90
CA LEU A 118 -13.60 8.74 -1.11
C LEU A 118 -13.74 8.19 -2.53
N PRO A 119 -14.10 6.91 -2.72
CA PRO A 119 -14.28 6.37 -4.06
C PRO A 119 -15.47 7.07 -4.72
N TYR A 120 -15.28 7.56 -5.94
CA TYR A 120 -16.30 8.27 -6.73
C TYR A 120 -17.53 7.42 -7.05
N ASN A 121 -17.50 6.11 -6.77
CA ASN A 121 -18.51 5.11 -7.16
C ASN A 121 -19.12 4.31 -5.99
N THR A 122 -18.92 4.75 -4.74
CA THR A 122 -19.61 4.13 -3.60
C THR A 122 -21.03 4.68 -3.45
N VAL A 123 -21.93 3.95 -2.78
CA VAL A 123 -23.29 4.45 -2.44
C VAL A 123 -23.22 5.84 -1.76
N TYR A 124 -22.13 6.10 -1.02
CA TYR A 124 -21.79 7.43 -0.50
C TYR A 124 -21.65 8.49 -1.60
N SER A 125 -20.90 8.25 -2.69
CA SER A 125 -20.72 9.24 -3.76
C SER A 125 -22.01 9.58 -4.49
N SER A 126 -22.92 8.62 -4.68
CA SER A 126 -24.23 8.87 -5.29
C SER A 126 -25.16 9.71 -4.42
N ASP A 127 -25.18 9.49 -3.10
CA ASP A 127 -25.94 10.33 -2.17
C ASP A 127 -25.32 11.73 -1.98
N ILE A 128 -23.98 11.83 -2.05
CA ILE A 128 -23.23 13.10 -1.98
C ILE A 128 -23.49 13.97 -3.22
N LEU A 129 -23.43 13.37 -4.41
CA LEU A 129 -23.67 14.07 -5.69
C LEU A 129 -25.15 14.44 -5.87
N GLY A 130 -26.07 13.63 -5.35
CA GLY A 130 -27.52 13.88 -5.39
C GLY A 130 -28.01 14.89 -4.36
N ASN A 131 -27.47 14.88 -3.13
CA ASN A 131 -27.99 15.65 -1.99
C ASN A 131 -27.07 16.77 -1.47
N LYS A 132 -25.88 17.00 -2.06
CA LYS A 132 -24.89 18.00 -1.57
C LYS A 132 -24.56 17.86 -0.07
N ILE A 133 -24.49 16.64 0.43
CA ILE A 133 -24.03 16.41 1.80
C ILE A 133 -22.50 16.36 1.73
N GLU A 134 -21.84 17.41 2.23
CA GLU A 134 -20.39 17.36 2.47
C GLU A 134 -20.12 16.25 3.48
N VAL A 135 -19.43 15.20 3.04
CA VAL A 135 -18.89 14.22 4.01
C VAL A 135 -17.75 14.92 4.73
N PRO A 136 -17.75 14.94 6.07
CA PRO A 136 -16.73 15.62 6.86
C PRO A 136 -15.43 14.80 6.94
N VAL A 137 -14.94 14.31 5.80
CA VAL A 137 -13.55 13.81 5.72
C VAL A 137 -12.61 15.00 5.62
N ALA A 138 -11.40 14.84 6.16
CA ALA A 138 -10.38 15.86 6.03
C ALA A 138 -10.04 16.13 4.54
N ASP A 139 -9.70 17.37 4.23
CA ASP A 139 -9.22 17.74 2.89
C ASP A 139 -7.77 17.28 2.68
N TRP A 140 -7.26 17.39 1.44
CA TRP A 140 -5.91 16.95 1.11
C TRP A 140 -4.80 17.70 1.88
N PRO A 141 -4.85 19.03 2.07
CA PRO A 141 -3.91 19.73 2.93
C PRO A 141 -3.87 19.16 4.36
N THR A 142 -5.03 19.00 5.01
CA THR A 142 -5.11 18.47 6.38
C THR A 142 -4.56 17.05 6.47
N LYS A 143 -4.94 16.16 5.53
CA LYS A 143 -4.39 14.79 5.46
C LYS A 143 -2.87 14.80 5.35
N ARG A 144 -2.31 15.69 4.53
CA ARG A 144 -0.85 15.80 4.36
C ARG A 144 -0.17 16.32 5.60
N GLU A 145 -0.75 17.29 6.30
CA GLU A 145 -0.24 17.78 7.59
C GLU A 145 -0.26 16.68 8.66
N TRP A 146 -1.32 15.87 8.70
CA TRP A 146 -1.44 14.73 9.60
C TRP A 146 -0.40 13.64 9.32
N VAL A 147 -0.22 13.25 8.06
CA VAL A 147 0.85 12.30 7.69
C VAL A 147 2.23 12.93 7.91
N ASP A 148 2.37 14.25 7.72
CA ASP A 148 3.63 14.96 7.97
C ASP A 148 4.05 14.85 9.44
N PHE A 149 3.10 15.20 10.32
CA PHE A 149 3.19 15.06 11.77
C PHE A 149 3.51 13.61 12.16
N ALA A 150 2.79 12.63 11.60
CA ALA A 150 2.97 11.23 11.95
C ALA A 150 4.39 10.73 11.67
N PHE A 151 4.98 11.03 10.50
CA PHE A 151 6.37 10.58 10.29
C PHE A 151 7.38 11.39 11.09
N SER A 152 7.07 12.63 11.45
CA SER A 152 7.95 13.43 12.31
C SER A 152 8.04 12.80 13.70
N GLU A 153 6.90 12.40 14.28
CA GLU A 153 6.86 11.72 15.58
C GLU A 153 7.45 10.30 15.52
N LEU A 154 7.12 9.52 14.49
CA LEU A 154 7.72 8.20 14.28
C LEU A 154 9.24 8.32 14.07
N GLY A 155 9.69 9.31 13.32
CA GLY A 155 11.11 9.61 13.14
C GLY A 155 11.81 9.96 14.45
N ALA A 156 11.17 10.77 15.30
CA ALA A 156 11.66 11.08 16.64
C ALA A 156 11.70 9.84 17.55
N ALA A 157 10.81 8.87 17.32
CA ALA A 157 10.80 7.56 17.98
C ALA A 157 11.77 6.54 17.36
N GLY A 158 12.59 6.94 16.38
CA GLY A 158 13.62 6.11 15.76
C GLY A 158 13.19 5.32 14.53
N TYR A 159 12.04 5.63 13.92
CA TYR A 159 11.62 5.03 12.66
C TYR A 159 12.25 5.76 11.45
N HIS A 160 12.36 5.03 10.35
CA HIS A 160 12.95 5.47 9.10
C HIS A 160 11.95 5.34 7.95
N VAL A 161 12.02 6.25 6.99
CA VAL A 161 11.15 6.22 5.80
C VAL A 161 11.52 5.02 4.91
N SER A 162 10.54 4.18 4.60
CA SER A 162 10.67 3.08 3.62
C SER A 162 9.98 3.41 2.29
N SER A 163 8.87 4.15 2.36
CA SER A 163 8.09 4.58 1.20
C SER A 163 7.28 5.83 1.54
N GLY A 164 6.50 6.33 0.58
CA GLY A 164 5.56 7.43 0.78
C GLY A 164 4.43 7.14 1.78
N TYR A 165 4.28 5.89 2.20
CA TYR A 165 3.24 5.46 3.13
C TYR A 165 3.81 4.80 4.38
N THR A 166 5.01 4.21 4.31
CA THR A 166 5.51 3.29 5.33
C THR A 166 6.78 3.80 5.99
N MET A 167 6.78 3.74 7.32
CA MET A 167 7.96 3.89 8.16
C MET A 167 8.33 2.57 8.85
N ILE A 168 9.62 2.33 9.07
CA ILE A 168 10.16 1.10 9.65
C ILE A 168 11.10 1.40 10.80
N LYS A 169 11.10 0.59 11.84
CA LYS A 169 11.91 0.83 13.04
C LYS A 169 13.39 0.49 12.84
N ASP A 170 13.67 -0.67 12.21
CA ASP A 170 15.04 -1.11 11.93
C ASP A 170 15.17 -1.52 10.44
N PRO A 171 15.81 -0.69 9.59
CA PRO A 171 16.05 -0.99 8.18
C PRO A 171 16.92 -2.23 7.91
N SER A 172 17.64 -2.74 8.93
CA SER A 172 18.44 -3.96 8.80
C SER A 172 17.64 -5.24 9.05
N GLN A 173 16.49 -5.14 9.71
CA GLN A 173 15.60 -6.26 10.05
C GLN A 173 14.33 -6.27 9.20
N VAL A 174 13.78 -5.09 8.91
CA VAL A 174 12.51 -4.95 8.19
C VAL A 174 12.78 -4.76 6.70
N ASN A 175 12.41 -5.76 5.91
CA ASN A 175 12.36 -5.67 4.46
C ASN A 175 10.93 -5.92 3.93
N PHE A 176 10.69 -5.50 2.69
CA PHE A 176 9.45 -5.76 1.95
C PHE A 176 9.82 -6.39 0.60
N SER A 177 10.32 -7.62 0.64
CA SER A 177 10.75 -8.35 -0.55
C SER A 177 9.62 -8.43 -1.60
N TYR A 178 8.38 -8.68 -1.18
CA TYR A 178 7.25 -8.73 -2.12
C TYR A 178 7.06 -7.41 -2.89
N ARG A 179 7.14 -6.28 -2.17
CA ARG A 179 6.93 -4.94 -2.71
C ARG A 179 8.08 -4.58 -3.64
N ASP A 180 9.31 -4.72 -3.17
CA ASP A 180 10.49 -4.27 -3.89
C ASP A 180 10.73 -5.08 -5.17
N ASN A 181 10.43 -6.38 -5.16
CA ASN A 181 10.47 -7.22 -6.35
C ASN A 181 9.32 -6.91 -7.32
N LEU A 182 8.09 -6.74 -6.82
CA LEU A 182 6.93 -6.39 -7.65
C LEU A 182 7.11 -5.04 -8.37
N TRP A 183 7.70 -4.07 -7.67
CA TRP A 183 7.96 -2.72 -8.19
C TRP A 183 9.08 -2.71 -9.23
N LYS A 184 9.98 -3.72 -9.20
CA LYS A 184 11.00 -3.99 -10.22
C LYS A 184 10.54 -4.95 -11.33
N GLY A 185 9.23 -5.26 -11.37
CA GLY A 185 8.63 -6.03 -12.46
C GLY A 185 8.71 -7.55 -12.32
N SER A 186 9.01 -8.08 -11.13
CA SER A 186 8.90 -9.52 -10.88
C SER A 186 7.49 -10.04 -11.16
N ASP A 187 7.42 -11.31 -11.54
CA ASP A 187 6.15 -11.99 -11.78
C ASP A 187 5.34 -12.10 -10.46
N LEU A 188 4.05 -11.80 -10.56
CA LEU A 188 3.05 -11.92 -9.52
C LEU A 188 1.98 -12.92 -9.98
N LEU A 189 2.03 -14.13 -9.43
CA LEU A 189 0.99 -15.12 -9.62
C LEU A 189 -0.18 -14.81 -8.68
N ALA A 190 -1.28 -14.32 -9.26
CA ALA A 190 -2.48 -14.00 -8.53
C ALA A 190 -3.46 -15.18 -8.52
N THR A 191 -3.78 -15.65 -7.31
CA THR A 191 -4.80 -16.66 -7.06
C THR A 191 -5.94 -16.05 -6.26
N GLY A 192 -7.17 -16.43 -6.56
CA GLY A 192 -8.36 -15.92 -5.88
C GLY A 192 -9.23 -15.07 -6.78
N ILE A 193 -10.46 -14.87 -6.32
CA ILE A 193 -11.44 -14.03 -6.99
C ILE A 193 -10.93 -12.60 -7.16
N ALA A 194 -11.22 -11.99 -8.30
CA ALA A 194 -10.88 -10.60 -8.65
C ALA A 194 -9.38 -10.23 -8.62
N SER A 195 -8.49 -11.15 -8.25
CA SER A 195 -7.07 -10.85 -8.04
C SER A 195 -6.36 -10.47 -9.33
N PHE A 196 -5.51 -9.44 -9.27
CA PHE A 196 -4.66 -9.02 -10.38
C PHE A 196 -3.27 -9.65 -10.28
N GLY A 197 -2.79 -10.19 -11.39
CA GLY A 197 -1.46 -10.76 -11.52
C GLY A 197 -0.69 -10.18 -12.71
N HIS A 198 0.59 -10.50 -12.76
CA HIS A 198 1.50 -10.15 -13.83
C HIS A 198 2.46 -11.31 -14.04
N VAL A 199 2.41 -11.99 -15.18
CA VAL A 199 3.31 -13.12 -15.46
C VAL A 199 3.80 -13.02 -16.89
N SER A 200 5.12 -13.12 -17.09
CA SER A 200 5.73 -13.14 -18.43
C SER A 200 5.34 -11.95 -19.31
N GLY A 201 5.26 -10.75 -18.72
CA GLY A 201 4.90 -9.51 -19.41
C GLY A 201 3.41 -9.36 -19.73
N VAL A 202 2.54 -10.18 -19.15
CA VAL A 202 1.09 -10.08 -19.30
C VAL A 202 0.45 -9.78 -17.95
N HIS A 203 -0.25 -8.67 -17.88
CA HIS A 203 -1.13 -8.33 -16.77
C HIS A 203 -2.45 -9.05 -16.96
N TYR A 204 -2.99 -9.63 -15.90
CA TYR A 204 -4.28 -10.31 -15.96
C TYR A 204 -5.07 -10.09 -14.67
N GLN A 205 -6.37 -10.28 -14.78
CA GLN A 205 -7.28 -10.28 -13.64
C GLN A 205 -8.11 -11.56 -13.67
N ASN A 206 -8.22 -12.21 -12.51
CA ASN A 206 -9.19 -13.29 -12.34
C ASN A 206 -10.63 -12.76 -12.38
N LEU A 207 -11.58 -13.62 -12.72
CA LEU A 207 -13.01 -13.28 -12.75
C LEU A 207 -13.42 -12.62 -11.42
N PRO A 208 -14.10 -11.46 -11.47
CA PRO A 208 -14.41 -10.69 -10.27
C PRO A 208 -15.66 -11.20 -9.54
N GLU A 209 -16.50 -11.99 -10.21
CA GLU A 209 -17.76 -12.50 -9.67
C GLU A 209 -17.58 -13.91 -9.08
N TRP A 210 -18.11 -14.12 -7.86
CA TRP A 210 -17.97 -15.37 -7.12
C TRP A 210 -18.47 -16.58 -7.89
N LYS A 211 -19.66 -16.44 -8.50
CA LYS A 211 -20.28 -17.49 -9.28
C LYS A 211 -19.41 -17.89 -10.47
N ASP A 212 -18.89 -16.92 -11.21
CA ASP A 212 -18.12 -17.17 -12.42
C ASP A 212 -16.73 -17.73 -12.10
N TYR A 213 -16.09 -17.21 -11.05
CA TYR A 213 -14.79 -17.68 -10.58
C TYR A 213 -14.86 -19.16 -10.14
N ILE A 214 -15.84 -19.52 -9.32
CA ILE A 214 -16.02 -20.89 -8.84
C ILE A 214 -16.50 -21.82 -9.95
N GLY A 215 -17.44 -21.38 -10.80
CA GLY A 215 -17.93 -22.17 -11.94
C GLY A 215 -16.80 -22.53 -12.90
N ALA A 216 -15.95 -21.58 -13.25
CA ALA A 216 -14.78 -21.82 -14.10
C ALA A 216 -13.85 -22.92 -13.54
N LEU A 217 -13.60 -22.89 -12.22
CA LEU A 217 -12.69 -23.83 -11.57
C LEU A 217 -13.30 -25.21 -11.31
N LEU A 218 -14.52 -25.27 -10.76
CA LEU A 218 -15.12 -26.51 -10.24
C LEU A 218 -16.02 -27.21 -11.25
N GLU A 219 -16.66 -26.47 -12.15
CA GLU A 219 -17.63 -27.01 -13.10
C GLU A 219 -16.99 -27.20 -14.49
N GLU A 220 -16.20 -26.23 -14.93
CA GLU A 220 -15.60 -26.21 -16.28
C GLU A 220 -14.14 -26.69 -16.33
N ASN A 221 -13.48 -26.85 -15.17
CA ASN A 221 -12.08 -27.26 -15.05
C ASN A 221 -11.12 -26.38 -15.88
N ARG A 222 -11.31 -25.06 -15.86
CA ARG A 222 -10.43 -24.07 -16.51
C ARG A 222 -9.95 -23.01 -15.54
N LEU A 223 -8.91 -22.28 -15.93
CA LEU A 223 -8.45 -21.13 -15.15
C LEU A 223 -9.51 -20.01 -15.18
N PRO A 224 -9.77 -19.34 -14.04
CA PRO A 224 -10.79 -18.31 -13.91
C PRO A 224 -10.25 -16.94 -14.37
N LEU A 225 -9.62 -16.87 -15.53
CA LEU A 225 -9.07 -15.63 -16.09
C LEU A 225 -10.20 -14.82 -16.72
N GLY A 226 -10.32 -13.54 -16.33
CA GLY A 226 -11.36 -12.63 -16.82
C GLY A 226 -10.87 -11.74 -17.97
N ARG A 227 -9.83 -10.95 -17.72
CA ARG A 227 -9.23 -10.06 -18.72
C ARG A 227 -7.71 -10.05 -18.61
N ALA A 228 -7.04 -9.70 -19.71
CA ALA A 228 -5.60 -9.56 -19.76
C ALA A 228 -5.18 -8.41 -20.68
N LEU A 229 -4.02 -7.83 -20.39
CA LEU A 229 -3.36 -6.80 -21.17
C LEU A 229 -1.87 -7.16 -21.23
N ARG A 230 -1.31 -7.17 -22.43
CA ARG A 230 0.14 -7.20 -22.62
C ARG A 230 0.61 -5.75 -22.79
N PRO A 231 1.30 -5.15 -21.80
CA PRO A 231 1.75 -3.77 -21.94
C PRO A 231 2.86 -3.66 -22.99
N SER A 232 3.02 -2.48 -23.57
CA SER A 232 4.21 -2.14 -24.36
C SER A 232 5.44 -1.97 -23.46
N GLU A 233 6.63 -1.94 -24.05
CA GLU A 233 7.87 -1.67 -23.31
C GLU A 233 7.83 -0.31 -22.59
N ASP A 234 7.27 0.72 -23.24
CA ASP A 234 7.06 2.04 -22.64
C ASP A 234 6.12 1.99 -21.42
N GLN A 235 5.05 1.19 -21.49
CA GLN A 235 4.12 1.03 -20.36
C GLN A 235 4.77 0.27 -19.20
N LEU A 236 5.65 -0.71 -19.47
CA LEU A 236 6.43 -1.40 -18.44
C LEU A 236 7.45 -0.45 -17.79
N LEU A 237 8.14 0.37 -18.58
CA LEU A 237 9.05 1.42 -18.09
C LEU A 237 8.31 2.38 -17.15
N ILE A 238 7.19 2.95 -17.60
CA ILE A 238 6.37 3.87 -16.81
C ILE A 238 5.91 3.18 -15.52
N ARG A 239 5.37 1.95 -15.60
CA ARG A 239 4.91 1.19 -14.43
C ARG A 239 6.01 1.03 -13.39
N GLU A 240 7.18 0.56 -13.78
CA GLU A 240 8.27 0.33 -12.82
C GLU A 240 8.83 1.63 -12.27
N MET A 241 8.88 2.68 -13.08
CA MET A 241 9.30 4.01 -12.64
C MET A 241 8.35 4.57 -11.58
N ILE A 242 7.04 4.61 -11.86
CA ILE A 242 6.07 5.19 -10.93
C ILE A 242 5.96 4.39 -9.63
N LEU A 243 6.09 3.05 -9.69
CA LEU A 243 6.07 2.21 -8.50
C LEU A 243 7.34 2.42 -7.67
N GLN A 244 8.51 2.47 -8.29
CA GLN A 244 9.75 2.72 -7.55
C GLN A 244 9.82 4.15 -6.98
N LEU A 245 9.23 5.15 -7.65
CA LEU A 245 9.20 6.54 -7.16
C LEU A 245 8.50 6.64 -5.79
N LYS A 246 7.56 5.73 -5.49
CA LYS A 246 6.91 5.62 -4.17
C LYS A 246 7.87 5.29 -3.03
N ARG A 247 9.10 4.84 -3.32
CA ARG A 247 10.18 4.70 -2.32
C ARG A 247 10.78 6.05 -1.91
N GLY A 248 10.46 7.12 -2.64
CA GLY A 248 11.03 8.45 -2.47
C GLY A 248 12.27 8.71 -3.31
N TYR A 249 12.73 7.75 -4.12
CA TYR A 249 13.88 7.97 -5.00
C TYR A 249 13.88 7.04 -6.21
N LEU A 250 14.65 7.40 -7.22
CA LEU A 250 14.91 6.59 -8.42
C LEU A 250 16.40 6.64 -8.77
N ASP A 251 16.98 5.48 -9.06
CA ASP A 251 18.34 5.37 -9.60
C ASP A 251 18.27 5.29 -11.13
N VAL A 252 18.84 6.27 -11.83
CA VAL A 252 18.72 6.41 -13.30
C VAL A 252 19.30 5.19 -14.01
N SER A 253 20.42 4.68 -13.51
CA SER A 253 21.12 3.52 -14.09
C SER A 253 20.27 2.25 -14.16
N TYR A 254 19.29 2.07 -13.26
CA TYR A 254 18.37 0.93 -13.31
C TYR A 254 17.58 0.92 -14.63
N PHE A 255 17.06 2.08 -15.01
CA PHE A 255 16.23 2.23 -16.20
C PHE A 255 17.07 2.25 -17.48
N GLU A 256 18.27 2.81 -17.42
CA GLU A 256 19.22 2.72 -18.54
C GLU A 256 19.62 1.27 -18.83
N GLN A 257 19.90 0.48 -17.80
CA GLN A 257 20.31 -0.92 -17.97
C GLN A 257 19.16 -1.81 -18.43
N LYS A 258 17.95 -1.63 -17.86
CA LYS A 258 16.81 -2.52 -18.13
C LYS A 258 16.01 -2.12 -19.36
N PHE A 259 15.81 -0.82 -19.59
CA PHE A 259 14.95 -0.28 -20.65
C PHE A 259 15.72 0.49 -21.72
N SER A 260 17.06 0.62 -21.60
CA SER A 260 17.86 1.46 -22.50
C SER A 260 17.39 2.92 -22.53
N THR A 261 16.87 3.41 -21.41
CA THR A 261 16.23 4.73 -21.33
C THR A 261 16.77 5.57 -20.19
N ASN A 262 17.19 6.80 -20.50
CA ASN A 262 17.51 7.81 -19.50
C ASN A 262 16.24 8.58 -19.11
N ILE A 263 15.69 8.24 -17.94
CA ILE A 263 14.42 8.79 -17.46
C ILE A 263 14.48 10.30 -17.14
N LEU A 264 15.67 10.85 -16.86
CA LEU A 264 15.85 12.29 -16.67
C LEU A 264 15.66 13.04 -17.97
N GLN A 265 16.18 12.51 -19.09
CA GLN A 265 16.04 13.13 -20.40
C GLN A 265 14.61 12.99 -20.94
N GLN A 266 14.05 11.79 -20.86
CA GLN A 266 12.71 11.49 -21.40
C GLN A 266 11.62 12.39 -20.80
N TRP A 267 11.67 12.64 -19.48
CA TRP A 267 10.71 13.48 -18.77
C TRP A 267 11.34 14.74 -18.18
N SER A 268 12.36 15.30 -18.84
CA SER A 268 13.13 16.46 -18.36
C SER A 268 12.26 17.65 -17.96
N THR A 269 11.23 17.99 -18.73
CA THR A 269 10.28 19.07 -18.40
C THR A 269 9.50 18.79 -17.11
N VAL A 270 9.05 17.54 -16.90
CA VAL A 270 8.30 17.15 -15.70
C VAL A 270 9.19 17.22 -14.46
N TRP A 271 10.42 16.69 -14.56
CA TRP A 271 11.38 16.74 -13.46
C TRP A 271 11.80 18.17 -13.11
N ALA A 272 12.01 19.02 -14.12
CA ALA A 272 12.33 20.43 -13.92
C ALA A 272 11.21 21.17 -13.16
N GLN A 273 9.95 20.94 -13.55
CA GLN A 273 8.80 21.53 -12.86
C GLN A 273 8.72 21.06 -11.40
N TYR A 274 8.84 19.76 -11.15
CA TYR A 274 8.80 19.23 -9.78
C TYR A 274 9.97 19.70 -8.92
N ALA A 275 11.13 19.95 -9.51
CA ALA A 275 12.27 20.56 -8.81
C ALA A 275 11.99 22.04 -8.47
N GLU A 276 11.43 22.81 -9.41
CA GLU A 276 11.01 24.20 -9.19
C GLU A 276 9.94 24.31 -8.09
N ASP A 277 9.01 23.36 -8.05
CA ASP A 277 7.96 23.26 -7.02
C ASP A 277 8.51 22.77 -5.65
N GLY A 278 9.80 22.44 -5.55
CA GLY A 278 10.44 21.96 -4.32
C GLY A 278 10.00 20.54 -3.91
N LEU A 279 9.47 19.75 -4.84
CA LEU A 279 8.96 18.40 -4.59
C LEU A 279 10.05 17.34 -4.70
N LEU A 280 11.14 17.63 -5.39
CA LEU A 280 12.28 16.74 -5.53
C LEU A 280 13.56 17.50 -5.75
N SER A 281 14.66 16.78 -5.64
CA SER A 281 15.97 17.16 -6.16
C SER A 281 16.50 16.03 -7.03
N HIS A 282 17.42 16.34 -7.94
CA HIS A 282 18.07 15.30 -8.73
C HIS A 282 19.52 15.65 -9.04
N THR A 283 20.31 14.61 -9.25
CA THR A 283 21.66 14.64 -9.83
C THR A 283 21.61 13.99 -11.21
N GLU A 284 22.75 13.77 -11.86
CA GLU A 284 22.81 13.00 -13.10
C GLU A 284 22.46 11.51 -12.89
N SER A 285 22.66 10.98 -11.69
CA SER A 285 22.49 9.55 -11.40
C SER A 285 21.24 9.19 -10.60
N ARG A 286 20.62 10.16 -9.93
CA ARG A 286 19.55 9.89 -8.94
C ARG A 286 18.52 11.01 -8.85
N ILE A 287 17.26 10.64 -8.69
CA ILE A 287 16.13 11.52 -8.33
C ILE A 287 15.73 11.21 -6.90
N GLU A 288 15.54 12.22 -6.05
CA GLU A 288 15.11 12.06 -4.65
C GLU A 288 13.97 13.03 -4.35
N LEU A 289 12.84 12.50 -3.87
CA LEU A 289 11.69 13.29 -3.44
C LEU A 289 12.02 14.00 -2.11
N THR A 290 11.60 15.25 -2.00
CA THR A 290 11.58 15.94 -0.71
C THR A 290 10.46 15.36 0.16
N ARG A 291 10.43 15.72 1.45
CA ARG A 291 9.31 15.39 2.34
C ARG A 291 7.96 15.74 1.73
N GLN A 292 7.86 16.92 1.11
CA GLN A 292 6.64 17.41 0.49
C GLN A 292 6.26 16.66 -0.79
N GLY A 293 7.24 16.27 -1.61
CA GLY A 293 7.00 15.41 -2.78
C GLY A 293 6.57 14.00 -2.39
N LEU A 294 7.20 13.43 -1.37
CA LEU A 294 6.91 12.08 -0.89
C LEU A 294 5.47 11.94 -0.37
N LEU A 295 5.00 12.90 0.44
CA LEU A 295 3.63 12.93 0.98
C LEU A 295 2.53 13.03 -0.09
N ARG A 296 2.90 13.38 -1.33
CA ARG A 296 1.99 13.53 -2.47
C ARG A 296 2.40 12.68 -3.67
N VAL A 297 3.23 11.66 -3.47
CA VAL A 297 3.87 10.91 -4.55
C VAL A 297 2.87 10.39 -5.59
N ASP A 298 1.69 9.94 -5.18
CA ASP A 298 0.63 9.49 -6.10
C ASP A 298 0.11 10.60 -7.03
N ALA A 299 0.06 11.84 -6.54
CA ALA A 299 -0.36 12.98 -7.35
C ALA A 299 0.68 13.39 -8.40
N LEU A 300 1.93 12.91 -8.28
CA LEU A 300 3.00 13.16 -9.24
C LEU A 300 2.99 12.18 -10.41
N LEU A 301 2.38 11.00 -10.23
CA LEU A 301 2.48 9.91 -11.21
C LEU A 301 1.80 10.20 -12.57
N PRO A 302 0.63 10.87 -12.63
CA PRO A 302 -0.08 11.05 -13.90
C PRO A 302 0.71 11.80 -14.97
N ALA A 303 1.65 12.67 -14.59
CA ALA A 303 2.47 13.41 -15.56
C ALA A 303 3.39 12.52 -16.40
N PHE A 304 3.62 11.27 -15.96
CA PHE A 304 4.43 10.28 -16.68
C PHE A 304 3.61 9.34 -17.56
N PHE A 305 2.29 9.36 -17.44
CA PHE A 305 1.44 8.48 -18.24
C PHE A 305 1.41 8.91 -19.70
N ALA A 306 1.09 7.97 -20.58
CA ALA A 306 0.76 8.28 -21.97
C ALA A 306 -0.35 9.32 -22.03
N GLU A 307 -0.32 10.21 -23.03
CA GLU A 307 -1.17 11.40 -23.11
C GLU A 307 -2.66 11.04 -23.03
N GLU A 308 -3.07 9.95 -23.67
CA GLU A 308 -4.45 9.44 -23.65
C GLU A 308 -4.93 8.94 -22.28
N HIS A 309 -4.02 8.77 -21.32
CA HIS A 309 -4.30 8.35 -19.95
C HIS A 309 -4.12 9.48 -18.93
N GLN A 310 -3.64 10.65 -19.35
CA GLN A 310 -3.55 11.82 -18.48
C GLN A 310 -4.96 12.39 -18.23
N GLY A 311 -5.30 12.61 -16.95
CA GLY A 311 -6.59 13.17 -16.56
C GLY A 311 -7.74 12.17 -16.45
N ILE A 312 -7.52 10.87 -16.72
CA ILE A 312 -8.47 9.82 -16.37
C ILE A 312 -8.39 9.57 -14.86
N ARG A 313 -9.35 10.11 -14.10
CA ARG A 313 -9.62 9.60 -12.74
C ARG A 313 -10.37 8.27 -12.89
N TYR A 314 -9.93 7.25 -12.16
CA TYR A 314 -10.59 5.95 -12.07
C TYR A 314 -12.13 6.11 -12.04
N THR A 315 -12.80 5.56 -13.06
CA THR A 315 -14.26 5.43 -13.12
C THR A 315 -14.74 4.39 -12.11
#